data_AF-A0A7Y2IT68-F1
#
_entry.id   AF-A0A7Y2IT68-F1
#
_cell.length_a   1.000
_cell.length_b   1.000
_cell.length_c   1.000
_cell.angle_alpha   90.00
_cell.angle_beta   90.00
_cell.angle_gamma   90.00
#
_symmetry.space_group_name_H-M   'P 1'
#
loop_
_entity.id
_entity.type
_entity.pdbx_description
1 polymer ?
#
loop_
_entity_poly.entity_id
_entity_poly.type
_entity_poly.pdbx_seq_one_letter_code
_entity_poly.pdbx_strand_id
1 'polypeptide(L)'
;MTSRDPAFVADATVELDQVSKWFGQKVAVSDVSCSFGPGLTGLLGPNGAGKTTMLRLLTGLLSPSKGRLSVLGQDPRTSPAVFGQVGLVPEEDATYGFLSGREFVAYSAKLSGKANPKLEADRALDEVGLRDDADRDIAGYSKGMKQRIKV
;
A
#
# COMPACT_ATOMS: atom_id res chain seq x y z
N MET A 1 -2.64 25.52 -25.75
CA MET A 1 -1.53 25.07 -24.89
C MET A 1 -1.36 26.12 -23.80
N THR A 2 -1.48 25.88 -22.49
CA THR A 2 -1.71 24.69 -21.66
C THR A 2 -2.04 25.24 -20.28
N SER A 3 -3.30 25.15 -19.84
CA SER A 3 -3.56 25.05 -18.40
C SER A 3 -3.00 23.70 -18.00
N ARG A 4 -2.02 23.64 -17.09
CA ARG A 4 -1.54 22.35 -16.57
C ARG A 4 -2.74 21.69 -15.90
N ASP A 5 -3.25 20.63 -16.51
CA ASP A 5 -4.29 19.81 -15.91
C ASP A 5 -3.78 19.32 -14.55
N PRO A 6 -4.43 19.67 -13.44
CA PRO A 6 -3.97 19.29 -12.10
C PRO A 6 -3.97 17.78 -11.88
N ALA A 7 -4.58 17.00 -12.77
CA ALA A 7 -4.49 15.54 -12.74
C ALA A 7 -3.08 15.03 -13.06
N PHE A 8 -2.14 15.87 -13.54
CA PHE A 8 -0.81 15.44 -13.93
C PHE A 8 0.30 16.29 -13.28
N VAL A 9 1.32 15.60 -12.77
CA VAL A 9 2.56 16.20 -12.25
C VAL A 9 3.75 15.90 -13.16
N ALA A 10 4.78 16.75 -13.11
CA ALA A 10 5.97 16.61 -13.97
C ALA A 10 6.97 15.55 -13.46
N ASP A 11 7.02 15.35 -12.14
CA ASP A 11 7.89 14.42 -11.42
C ASP A 11 7.10 13.20 -10.93
N ALA A 12 6.33 12.60 -11.84
CA ALA A 12 5.43 11.50 -11.51
C ALA A 12 6.20 10.26 -11.03
N THR A 13 5.81 9.75 -9.86
CA THR A 13 6.22 8.42 -9.37
C THR A 13 5.14 7.39 -9.62
N VAL A 14 3.91 7.82 -9.88
CA VAL A 14 2.80 6.98 -10.29
C VAL A 14 2.11 7.61 -11.50
N GLU A 15 1.84 6.80 -12.51
CA GLU A 15 1.11 7.22 -13.71
C GLU A 15 0.02 6.21 -14.06
N LEU A 16 -1.14 6.71 -14.47
CA LEU A 16 -2.24 5.95 -15.01
C LEU A 16 -2.62 6.55 -16.36
N ASP A 17 -2.76 5.69 -17.36
CA ASP A 17 -3.25 6.08 -18.69
C ASP A 17 -4.43 5.18 -19.09
N GLN A 18 -5.62 5.78 -19.08
CA GLN A 18 -6.91 5.17 -19.44
C GLN A 18 -7.18 3.86 -18.70
N VAL A 19 -6.79 3.82 -17.43
CA VAL A 19 -6.88 2.61 -16.61
C VAL A 19 -8.34 2.30 -16.30
N SER A 20 -8.75 1.09 -16.65
CA SER A 20 -10.06 0.56 -16.30
C SER A 20 -9.94 -0.82 -15.67
N LYS A 21 -10.85 -1.14 -14.76
CA LYS A 21 -10.96 -2.46 -14.14
C LYS A 21 -12.42 -2.85 -13.97
N TRP A 22 -12.77 -4.01 -14.52
CA TRP A 22 -14.06 -4.66 -14.32
C TRP A 22 -13.91 -6.07 -13.77
N PHE A 23 -14.96 -6.52 -13.07
CA PHE A 23 -15.12 -7.86 -12.53
C PHE A 23 -16.42 -8.43 -13.07
N GLY A 24 -16.33 -9.29 -14.09
CA GLY A 24 -17.50 -9.69 -14.87
C GLY A 24 -18.19 -8.45 -15.46
N GLN A 25 -19.45 -8.24 -15.10
CA GLN A 25 -20.25 -7.10 -15.56
C GLN A 25 -20.08 -5.83 -14.70
N LYS A 26 -19.39 -5.89 -13.55
CA LYS A 26 -19.25 -4.75 -12.65
C LYS A 26 -17.99 -3.94 -12.97
N VAL A 27 -18.17 -2.68 -13.35
CA VAL A 27 -17.06 -1.72 -13.52
C VAL A 27 -16.68 -1.15 -12.15
N ALA A 28 -15.40 -1.28 -11.78
CA ALA A 28 -14.86 -0.79 -10.51
C ALA A 28 -13.97 0.45 -10.68
N VAL A 29 -13.30 0.57 -11.82
CA VAL A 29 -12.52 1.75 -12.25
C VAL A 29 -12.76 1.94 -13.74
N SER A 30 -13.00 3.17 -14.19
CA SER A 30 -13.35 3.47 -15.60
C SER A 30 -12.50 4.62 -16.13
N ASP A 31 -11.71 4.35 -17.16
CA ASP A 31 -10.89 5.29 -17.96
C ASP A 31 -10.19 6.38 -17.14
N VAL A 32 -9.51 5.99 -16.05
CA VAL A 32 -8.77 6.93 -15.20
C VAL A 32 -7.40 7.23 -15.83
N SER A 33 -7.14 8.52 -16.08
CA SER A 33 -5.82 9.03 -16.42
C SER A 33 -5.42 10.12 -15.42
N CYS A 34 -4.30 9.91 -14.73
CA CYS A 34 -3.71 10.87 -13.82
C CYS A 34 -2.26 10.48 -13.48
N SER A 35 -1.50 11.41 -12.93
CA SER A 35 -0.19 11.14 -12.34
C SER A 35 -0.01 11.89 -11.02
N PHE A 36 0.76 11.29 -10.12
CA PHE A 36 1.15 11.93 -8.87
C PHE A 36 2.59 11.56 -8.52
N GLY A 37 3.24 12.44 -7.77
CA GLY A 37 4.67 12.44 -7.52
C GLY A 37 4.98 12.37 -6.03
N PRO A 38 6.20 12.75 -5.62
CA PRO A 38 6.58 12.85 -4.22
C PRO A 38 5.60 13.69 -3.40
N GLY A 39 5.40 13.30 -2.13
CA GLY A 39 4.51 13.98 -1.20
C GLY A 39 3.28 13.16 -0.84
N LEU A 40 2.23 13.83 -0.36
CA LEU A 40 1.00 13.20 0.10
C LEU A 40 -0.10 13.33 -0.95
N THR A 41 -0.63 12.19 -1.40
CA THR A 41 -1.79 12.13 -2.29
C THR A 41 -2.98 11.49 -1.57
N GLY A 42 -4.12 12.17 -1.56
CA GLY A 42 -5.36 11.66 -0.99
C GLY A 42 -6.28 11.09 -2.08
N LEU A 43 -6.69 9.83 -1.95
CA LEU A 43 -7.73 9.22 -2.79
C LEU A 43 -9.09 9.25 -2.07
N LEU A 44 -9.92 10.24 -2.40
CA LEU A 44 -11.21 10.47 -1.73
C LEU A 44 -12.39 10.03 -2.61
N GLY A 45 -13.42 9.48 -1.97
CA GLY A 45 -14.66 9.09 -2.63
C GLY A 45 -15.54 8.22 -1.73
N PRO A 46 -16.82 8.03 -2.06
CA PRO A 46 -17.75 7.22 -1.25
C PRO A 46 -17.35 5.73 -1.23
N ASN A 47 -18.00 4.96 -0.36
CA ASN A 47 -17.84 3.50 -0.34
C ASN A 47 -18.27 2.92 -1.70
N GLY A 48 -17.46 1.99 -2.22
CA GLY A 48 -17.69 1.42 -3.54
C GLY A 48 -17.18 2.23 -4.73
N ALA A 49 -16.60 3.43 -4.53
CA ALA A 49 -16.05 4.27 -5.62
C ALA A 49 -14.80 3.70 -6.32
N GLY A 50 -14.32 2.51 -5.94
CA GLY A 50 -13.15 1.88 -6.56
C GLY A 50 -11.80 2.19 -5.89
N LYS A 51 -11.77 2.86 -4.72
CA LYS A 51 -10.51 3.22 -4.02
C LYS A 51 -9.60 2.03 -3.74
N THR A 52 -10.12 0.99 -3.10
CA THR A 52 -9.38 -0.24 -2.81
C THR A 52 -8.96 -0.96 -4.11
N THR A 53 -9.77 -0.88 -5.16
CA THR A 53 -9.42 -1.42 -6.48
C THR A 53 -8.24 -0.67 -7.08
N MET A 54 -8.23 0.66 -7.01
CA MET A 54 -7.13 1.50 -7.48
C MET A 54 -5.84 1.21 -6.72
N LEU A 55 -5.89 1.14 -5.38
CA LEU A 55 -4.71 0.78 -4.58
C LEU A 55 -4.15 -0.60 -4.95
N ARG A 56 -5.02 -1.60 -5.14
CA ARG A 56 -4.60 -2.95 -5.56
C ARG A 56 -4.02 -3.00 -6.98
N LEU A 57 -4.47 -2.13 -7.88
CA LEU A 57 -3.87 -1.98 -9.22
C LEU A 57 -2.45 -1.40 -9.11
N LEU A 58 -2.29 -0.34 -8.31
CA LEU A 58 -1.00 0.33 -8.08
C LEU A 58 0.03 -0.58 -7.39
N THR A 59 -0.41 -1.50 -6.54
CA THR A 59 0.49 -2.47 -5.89
C THR A 59 0.69 -3.76 -6.68
N GLY A 60 0.14 -3.87 -7.89
CA GLY A 60 0.27 -5.07 -8.73
C GLY A 60 -0.51 -6.30 -8.25
N LEU A 61 -1.35 -6.15 -7.21
CA LEU A 61 -2.28 -7.18 -6.72
C LEU A 61 -3.43 -7.43 -7.69
N LEU A 62 -3.76 -6.44 -8.53
CA LEU A 62 -4.68 -6.56 -9.65
C LEU A 62 -4.00 -6.08 -10.93
N SER A 63 -4.35 -6.73 -12.05
CA SER A 63 -4.05 -6.20 -13.39
C SER A 63 -5.19 -5.32 -13.89
N PRO A 64 -4.90 -4.20 -14.58
CA PRO A 64 -5.92 -3.45 -15.29
C PRO A 64 -6.59 -4.34 -16.34
N SER A 65 -7.87 -4.10 -16.61
CA SER A 65 -8.57 -4.75 -17.71
C SER A 65 -8.36 -4.01 -19.03
N LYS A 66 -8.08 -2.70 -18.98
CA LYS A 66 -7.71 -1.82 -20.09
C LYS A 66 -6.80 -0.71 -19.56
N GLY A 67 -5.97 -0.16 -20.43
CA GLY A 67 -5.05 0.93 -20.10
C GLY A 67 -3.75 0.41 -19.50
N ARG A 68 -2.88 1.33 -19.08
CA ARG A 68 -1.58 1.02 -18.49
C ARG A 68 -1.33 1.89 -17.26
N LEU A 69 -0.56 1.37 -16.33
CA LEU A 69 -0.10 2.11 -15.17
C LEU A 69 1.38 1.83 -14.92
N SER A 70 2.05 2.77 -14.28
CA SER A 70 3.42 2.62 -13.80
C SER A 70 3.54 3.13 -12.37
N VAL A 71 4.42 2.49 -11.61
CA VAL A 71 4.86 2.89 -10.27
C VAL A 71 6.39 2.86 -10.27
N LEU A 72 7.00 3.99 -9.93
CA LEU A 72 8.45 4.21 -10.01
C LEU A 72 9.00 3.91 -11.41
N GLY A 73 8.24 4.28 -12.45
CA GLY A 73 8.58 4.03 -13.85
C GLY A 73 8.48 2.57 -14.30
N GLN A 74 7.97 1.68 -13.46
CA GLN A 74 7.86 0.24 -13.73
C GLN A 74 6.41 -0.24 -13.65
N ASP A 75 6.06 -1.27 -14.41
CA ASP A 75 4.78 -1.96 -14.21
C ASP A 75 4.89 -2.88 -12.98
N PRO A 76 4.12 -2.62 -11.90
CA PRO A 76 4.20 -3.38 -10.66
C PRO A 76 3.79 -4.85 -10.82
N ARG A 77 3.09 -5.23 -11.91
CA ARG A 77 2.71 -6.62 -12.15
C ARG A 77 3.87 -7.46 -12.71
N THR A 78 4.74 -6.83 -13.49
CA THR A 78 5.82 -7.49 -14.23
C THR A 78 7.20 -7.22 -13.63
N SER A 79 7.31 -6.26 -12.70
CA SER A 79 8.56 -5.85 -12.08
C SER A 79 8.56 -6.10 -10.56
N PRO A 80 8.96 -7.29 -10.07
CA PRO A 80 8.97 -7.60 -8.64
C PRO A 80 9.84 -6.67 -7.79
N ALA A 81 10.82 -5.99 -8.40
CA ALA A 81 11.67 -5.01 -7.74
C ALA A 81 10.88 -3.81 -7.17
N VAL A 82 9.69 -3.51 -7.69
CA VAL A 82 8.81 -2.47 -7.16
C VAL A 82 8.27 -2.85 -5.78
N PHE A 83 8.07 -4.13 -5.50
CA PHE A 83 7.49 -4.58 -4.22
C PHE A 83 8.38 -4.27 -3.02
N GLY A 84 9.70 -4.21 -3.21
CA GLY A 84 10.63 -3.77 -2.15
C GLY A 84 10.60 -2.28 -1.86
N GLN A 85 9.92 -1.49 -2.69
CA GLN A 85 9.87 -0.02 -2.63
C GLN A 85 8.47 0.52 -2.31
N VAL A 86 7.45 -0.35 -2.28
CA VAL A 86 6.06 0.01 -2.05
C VAL A 86 5.52 -0.73 -0.83
N GLY A 87 5.06 0.02 0.17
CA GLY A 87 4.31 -0.51 1.30
C GLY A 87 2.80 -0.41 1.07
N LEU A 88 2.05 -1.46 1.44
CA LEU A 88 0.58 -1.45 1.45
C LEU A 88 0.08 -1.82 2.84
N VAL A 89 -0.69 -0.92 3.45
CA VAL A 89 -1.40 -1.19 4.70
C VAL A 89 -2.88 -1.46 4.37
N PRO A 90 -3.32 -2.73 4.35
CA PRO A 90 -4.71 -3.05 4.02
C PRO A 90 -5.66 -2.67 5.16
N GLU A 91 -6.91 -2.43 4.77
CA GLU A 91 -8.02 -2.21 5.72
C GLU A 91 -8.29 -3.46 6.57
N GLU A 92 -8.25 -4.64 5.94
CA GLU A 92 -8.43 -5.94 6.59
C GLU A 92 -7.33 -6.23 7.63
N ASP A 93 -7.67 -7.05 8.63
CA ASP A 93 -6.72 -7.52 9.65
C ASP A 93 -5.78 -8.56 9.02
N ALA A 94 -4.64 -8.07 8.52
CA ALA A 94 -3.57 -8.88 7.95
C ALA A 94 -2.51 -9.27 9.00
N THR A 95 -2.94 -9.68 10.19
CA THR A 95 -2.03 -10.01 11.31
C THR A 95 -2.20 -11.46 11.78
N TYR A 96 -1.12 -12.05 12.28
CA TYR A 96 -1.14 -13.38 12.90
C TYR A 96 -1.32 -13.24 14.42
N GLY A 97 -2.52 -13.51 14.93
CA GLY A 97 -2.86 -13.25 16.34
C GLY A 97 -2.01 -13.98 17.37
N PHE A 98 -1.41 -15.12 16.99
CA PHE A 98 -0.53 -15.93 17.84
C PHE A 98 0.92 -15.43 17.89
N LEU A 99 1.28 -14.43 17.07
CA LEU A 99 2.60 -13.80 17.17
C LEU A 99 2.52 -12.63 18.14
N SER A 100 3.61 -12.39 18.86
CA SER A 100 3.83 -11.13 19.53
C SER A 100 3.99 -9.99 18.52
N GLY A 101 3.79 -8.75 18.99
CA GLY A 101 4.01 -7.58 18.14
C GLY A 101 5.43 -7.51 17.56
N ARG A 102 6.43 -7.85 18.38
CA ARG A 102 7.84 -7.89 17.99
C ARG A 102 8.10 -8.95 16.93
N GLU A 103 7.55 -10.15 17.09
CA GLU A 103 7.73 -11.23 16.12
C GLU A 103 7.11 -10.89 14.77
N PHE A 104 5.90 -10.32 14.77
CA PHE A 104 5.24 -9.91 13.54
C PHE A 104 6.02 -8.85 12.77
N VAL A 105 6.46 -7.77 13.44
CA VAL A 105 7.20 -6.70 12.77
C VAL A 105 8.60 -7.17 12.37
N ALA A 106 9.28 -7.98 13.20
CA ALA A 106 10.57 -8.55 12.83
C ALA A 106 10.46 -9.53 11.65
N TYR A 107 9.35 -10.27 11.55
CA TYR A 107 9.05 -11.11 10.40
C TYR A 107 8.90 -10.26 9.13
N SER A 108 8.13 -9.18 9.17
CA SER A 108 7.99 -8.23 8.06
C SER A 108 9.34 -7.62 7.67
N ALA A 109 10.14 -7.14 8.64
CA ALA A 109 11.47 -6.60 8.38
C ALA A 109 12.41 -7.62 7.73
N LYS A 110 12.32 -8.90 8.12
CA LYS A 110 13.09 -9.98 7.49
C LYS A 110 12.66 -10.22 6.05
N LEU A 111 11.35 -10.22 5.75
CA LEU A 111 10.84 -10.35 4.38
C LEU A 111 11.25 -9.16 3.51
N SER A 112 11.37 -7.96 4.08
CA SER A 112 11.89 -6.76 3.40
C SER A 112 13.41 -6.72 3.30
N GLY A 113 14.13 -7.78 3.68
CA GLY A 113 15.58 -7.87 3.51
C GLY A 113 16.41 -7.00 4.47
N LYS A 114 15.86 -6.60 5.61
CA LYS A 114 16.61 -5.82 6.61
C LYS A 114 17.73 -6.64 7.24
N ALA A 115 18.91 -6.02 7.39
CA ALA A 115 20.10 -6.69 7.93
C ALA A 115 19.93 -7.10 9.41
N ASN A 116 19.22 -6.29 10.20
CA ASN A 116 18.91 -6.59 11.61
C ASN A 116 17.40 -6.47 11.86
N PRO A 117 16.60 -7.49 11.52
CA PRO A 117 15.13 -7.40 11.60
C PRO A 117 14.60 -7.09 13.00
N LYS A 118 15.28 -7.55 14.06
CA LYS A 118 14.88 -7.28 15.44
C LYS A 118 15.07 -5.81 15.79
N LEU A 119 16.22 -5.22 15.47
CA LEU A 119 16.47 -3.80 15.71
C LEU A 119 15.52 -2.90 14.92
N GLU A 120 15.21 -3.26 13.68
CA GLU A 120 14.28 -2.49 12.84
C GLU A 120 12.84 -2.60 13.36
N ALA A 121 12.43 -3.79 13.80
CA ALA A 121 11.12 -3.98 14.43
C ALA A 121 10.97 -3.15 15.71
N ASP A 122 12.02 -3.17 16.51
CA ASP A 122 12.14 -2.42 17.75
C ASP A 122 11.98 -0.91 17.56
N ARG A 123 12.53 -0.37 16.46
CA ARG A 123 12.39 1.03 16.04
C ARG A 123 10.98 1.33 15.53
N ALA A 124 10.45 0.51 14.62
CA ALA A 124 9.12 0.71 14.07
C ALA A 124 8.02 0.66 15.15
N LEU A 125 8.13 -0.28 16.10
CA LEU A 125 7.22 -0.38 17.24
C LEU A 125 7.29 0.84 18.17
N ASP A 126 8.46 1.46 18.30
CA ASP A 126 8.62 2.70 19.08
C ASP A 126 7.93 3.87 18.36
N GLU A 127 8.13 4.01 17.05
CA GLU A 127 7.51 5.06 16.23
C GLU A 127 5.97 5.05 16.28
N VAL A 128 5.36 3.86 16.40
CA VAL A 128 3.90 3.70 16.49
C VAL A 128 3.38 3.55 17.93
N GLY A 129 4.24 3.72 18.93
CA GLY A 129 3.90 3.70 20.35
C GLY A 129 3.37 2.34 20.84
N LEU A 130 4.00 1.25 20.40
CA LEU A 130 3.67 -0.14 20.78
C LEU A 130 4.83 -0.86 21.48
N ARG A 131 5.90 -0.15 21.84
CA ARG A 131 7.11 -0.76 22.41
C ARG A 131 6.84 -1.54 23.70
N ASP A 132 6.03 -1.00 24.60
CA ASP A 132 5.75 -1.60 25.92
C ASP A 132 4.86 -2.85 25.82
N ASP A 133 4.06 -2.96 24.75
CA ASP A 133 3.20 -4.11 24.48
C ASP A 133 3.81 -5.10 23.47
N ALA A 134 5.05 -4.87 23.04
CA ALA A 134 5.66 -5.56 21.91
C ALA A 134 5.77 -7.09 22.09
N ASP A 135 5.92 -7.55 23.33
CA ASP A 135 6.09 -8.98 23.65
C ASP A 135 4.77 -9.68 23.97
N ARG A 136 3.63 -8.98 23.86
CA ARG A 136 2.28 -9.56 24.00
C ARG A 136 1.75 -10.03 22.66
N ASP A 137 0.98 -11.13 22.69
CA ASP A 137 0.27 -11.65 21.52
C ASP A 137 -0.67 -10.61 20.91
N ILE A 138 -0.64 -10.50 19.58
CA ILE A 138 -1.50 -9.58 18.82
C ILE A 138 -2.98 -9.91 19.01
N ALA A 139 -3.34 -11.15 19.35
CA ALA A 139 -4.72 -11.51 19.68
C ALA A 139 -5.31 -10.61 20.78
N GLY A 140 -4.48 -10.23 21.78
CA GLY A 140 -4.85 -9.36 22.90
C GLY A 140 -4.78 -7.85 22.62
N TYR A 141 -4.37 -7.44 21.41
CA TYR A 141 -4.28 -6.04 21.04
C TYR A 141 -5.68 -5.43 20.83
N SER A 142 -5.83 -4.17 21.25
CA SER A 142 -7.01 -3.38 20.88
C SER A 142 -7.08 -3.17 19.36
N LYS A 143 -8.26 -2.83 18.83
CA LYS A 143 -8.42 -2.49 17.40
C LYS A 143 -7.44 -1.40 16.95
N GLY A 144 -7.20 -0.39 17.77
CA GLY A 144 -6.25 0.69 17.47
C GLY A 144 -4.80 0.20 17.40
N MET A 145 -4.40 -0.70 18.30
CA MET A 145 -3.07 -1.30 18.28
C MET A 145 -2.88 -2.20 17.05
N LYS A 146 -3.89 -3.01 16.70
CA LYS A 146 -3.89 -3.82 15.47
C LYS A 146 -3.82 -2.98 14.19
N GLN A 147 -4.32 -1.76 14.23
CA GLN A 147 -4.18 -0.84 13.09
C GLN A 147 -2.79 -0.22 13.00
N ARG A 148 -2.21 0.16 14.13
CA ARG A 148 -0.87 0.78 14.20
C ARG A 148 0.26 -0.21 13.89
N ILE A 149 0.17 -1.46 14.33
CA ILE A 149 1.23 -2.46 14.10
C ILE A 149 1.44 -2.83 12.62
N LYS A 150 0.48 -2.50 11.75
CA LYS A 150 0.59 -2.73 10.31
C LYS A 150 1.37 -1.61 9.58
N VAL A 151 1.67 -0.51 10.26
CA VAL A 151 2.42 0.64 9.74
C VAL A 151 3.90 0.43 10.04
#